data_AF-A0A7R8H8J3-F1
#
_entry.id   AF-A0A7R8H8J3-F1
#
_cell.length_a   1.000
_cell.length_b   1.000
_cell.length_c   1.000
_cell.angle_alpha   90.00
_cell.angle_beta   90.00
_cell.angle_gamma   90.00
#
_symmetry.space_group_name_H-M   'P 1'
#
loop_
_entity.id
_entity.type
_entity.pdbx_description
1 polymer ?
#
loop_
_entity_poly.entity_id
_entity_poly.type
_entity_poly.pdbx_seq_one_letter_code
_entity_poly.pdbx_strand_id
1 'polypeptide(L)'
;MVSSTNGSKNVTINTEEVTIPRLPEEKDVQPVGHDYIEEIRNDDGKVISFNCKLCDCRFNDPNAKEMHMKGRRHRLQYKKKVNPDLVVDVKPSIRQKKLAEERAKRTTQAREEFWRRREEEFKLMEEG
;
A
#
# COMPACT_ATOMS: atom_id res chain seq x y z
N MET A 1 48.32 38.54 -5.89
CA MET A 1 48.56 38.77 -4.44
C MET A 1 47.48 39.76 -4.02
N VAL A 2 46.48 39.49 -3.18
CA VAL A 2 46.31 38.50 -2.12
C VAL A 2 44.81 38.23 -1.90
N SER A 3 44.51 36.96 -1.66
CA SER A 3 43.54 36.40 -0.70
C SER A 3 42.15 37.02 -0.55
N SER A 4 41.16 36.40 -1.19
CA SER A 4 39.77 36.43 -0.71
C SER A 4 39.55 35.27 0.26
N THR A 5 39.30 35.60 1.52
CA THR A 5 38.88 34.69 2.57
C THR A 5 37.39 34.39 2.42
N ASN A 6 37.03 33.10 2.30
CA ASN A 6 35.64 32.66 2.51
C ASN A 6 35.62 31.64 3.65
N GLY A 7 35.23 32.13 4.83
CA GLY A 7 35.00 31.32 6.02
C GLY A 7 33.76 30.47 5.85
N SER A 8 33.95 29.17 5.67
CA SER A 8 32.87 28.18 5.71
C SER A 8 32.46 27.96 7.16
N LYS A 9 31.31 28.51 7.55
CA LYS A 9 30.68 28.25 8.85
C LYS A 9 30.12 26.82 8.82
N ASN A 10 30.76 25.91 9.56
CA ASN A 10 30.23 24.57 9.82
C ASN A 10 28.97 24.69 10.69
N VAL A 11 27.83 24.28 10.16
CA VAL A 11 26.59 24.11 10.91
C VAL A 11 26.65 22.73 11.58
N THR A 12 26.90 22.71 12.88
CA THR A 12 26.74 21.51 13.72
C THR A 12 25.25 21.23 13.88
N ILE A 13 24.73 20.26 13.13
CA ILE A 13 23.36 19.76 13.32
C ILE A 13 23.44 18.66 14.38
N ASN A 14 22.86 18.93 15.56
CA ASN A 14 22.68 17.96 16.63
C ASN A 14 21.79 16.81 16.13
N THR A 15 22.34 15.60 16.05
CA THR A 15 21.60 14.37 15.76
C THR A 15 20.94 13.87 17.04
N GLU A 16 19.77 14.41 17.35
CA GLU A 16 18.84 13.76 18.27
C GLU A 16 18.14 12.62 17.52
N GLU A 17 18.24 11.41 18.05
CA GLU A 17 17.74 10.18 17.44
C GLU A 17 16.21 10.15 17.48
N VAL A 18 15.58 10.65 16.41
CA VAL A 18 14.15 10.47 16.17
C VAL A 18 13.93 9.00 15.82
N THR A 19 13.46 8.20 16.78
CA THR A 19 12.98 6.83 16.54
C THR A 19 11.67 6.90 15.76
N ILE A 20 11.78 7.07 14.44
CA ILE A 20 10.64 6.95 13.52
C ILE A 20 10.13 5.50 13.64
N PRO A 21 8.85 5.27 14.00
CA PRO A 21 8.28 3.92 13.99
C PRO A 21 8.48 3.31 12.60
N ARG A 22 9.28 2.24 12.52
CA ARG A 22 9.58 1.50 11.29
C ARG A 22 8.26 1.12 10.63
N LEU A 23 7.97 1.75 9.48
CA LEU A 23 6.82 1.44 8.64
C LEU A 23 6.78 -0.07 8.37
N PRO A 24 5.58 -0.68 8.35
CA PRO A 24 5.43 -2.11 8.20
C PRO A 24 6.14 -2.56 6.92
N GLU A 25 7.01 -3.55 7.07
CA GLU A 25 7.90 -4.08 6.05
C GLU A 25 7.17 -4.20 4.72
N GLU A 26 7.69 -3.51 3.71
CA GLU A 26 7.18 -3.59 2.34
C GLU A 26 7.25 -5.06 1.95
N LYS A 27 6.12 -5.76 2.02
CA LYS A 27 6.05 -7.16 1.59
C LYS A 27 6.58 -7.20 0.17
N ASP A 28 7.72 -7.83 -0.04
CA ASP A 28 8.33 -8.01 -1.35
C ASP A 28 7.34 -8.73 -2.26
N VAL A 29 6.57 -7.95 -3.03
CA VAL A 29 5.59 -8.50 -3.95
C VAL A 29 6.38 -9.12 -5.10
N GLN A 30 6.36 -10.45 -5.17
CA GLN A 30 7.04 -11.18 -6.23
C GLN A 30 6.44 -10.80 -7.60
N PRO A 31 7.27 -10.39 -8.57
CA PRO A 31 6.79 -10.13 -9.92
C PRO A 31 6.32 -11.43 -10.57
N VAL A 32 5.14 -11.40 -11.21
CA VAL A 32 4.53 -12.58 -11.84
C VAL A 32 4.42 -12.40 -13.34
N GLY A 33 4.43 -13.51 -14.08
CA GLY A 33 4.14 -13.51 -15.52
C GLY A 33 5.21 -12.88 -16.41
N HIS A 34 6.50 -13.12 -16.11
CA HIS A 34 7.64 -12.70 -16.95
C HIS A 34 7.50 -13.22 -18.38
N ASP A 35 6.99 -14.43 -18.52
CA ASP A 35 6.79 -15.11 -19.81
C ASP A 35 5.75 -14.41 -20.71
N TYR A 36 4.95 -13.49 -20.16
CA TYR A 36 3.93 -12.75 -20.90
C TYR A 36 4.37 -11.33 -21.29
N ILE A 37 5.64 -10.98 -21.04
CA ILE A 37 6.25 -9.73 -21.49
C ILE A 37 7.15 -10.01 -22.69
N GLU A 38 6.82 -9.44 -23.83
CA GLU A 38 7.67 -9.48 -25.02
C GLU A 38 8.64 -8.31 -25.04
N GLU A 39 9.90 -8.57 -25.38
CA GLU A 39 10.91 -7.54 -25.61
C GLU A 39 11.04 -7.29 -27.11
N ILE A 40 10.79 -6.06 -27.53
CA ILE A 40 10.92 -5.63 -28.91
C ILE A 40 12.30 -5.02 -29.08
N ARG A 41 13.08 -5.57 -30.01
CA ARG A 41 14.43 -5.11 -30.35
C ARG A 41 14.41 -4.40 -31.70
N ASN A 42 15.21 -3.35 -31.83
CA ASN A 42 15.48 -2.71 -33.11
C ASN A 42 16.45 -3.55 -33.96
N ASP A 43 16.66 -3.13 -35.21
CA ASP A 43 17.59 -3.74 -36.16
C ASP A 43 19.04 -3.81 -35.62
N ASP A 44 19.41 -2.86 -34.74
CA ASP A 44 20.69 -2.85 -34.00
C ASP A 44 20.75 -3.83 -32.81
N GLY A 45 19.71 -4.64 -32.59
CA GLY A 45 19.61 -5.62 -31.49
C GLY A 45 19.32 -5.03 -30.10
N LYS A 46 19.22 -3.71 -29.99
CA LYS A 46 18.87 -2.99 -28.75
C LYS A 46 17.39 -3.13 -28.43
N VAL A 47 17.07 -3.44 -27.16
CA VAL A 47 15.68 -3.45 -26.67
C VAL A 47 15.15 -2.02 -26.63
N ILE A 48 14.07 -1.77 -27.37
CA ILE A 48 13.45 -0.43 -27.47
C ILE A 48 12.12 -0.35 -26.72
N SER A 49 11.42 -1.47 -26.56
CA SER A 49 10.14 -1.49 -25.86
C SER A 49 9.78 -2.89 -25.38
N PHE A 50 8.84 -2.93 -24.44
CA PHE A 50 8.27 -4.11 -23.84
C PHE A 50 6.77 -4.10 -24.07
N ASN A 51 6.18 -5.26 -24.32
CA ASN A 51 4.75 -5.42 -24.55
C ASN A 51 4.17 -6.51 -23.65
N CYS A 52 3.13 -6.18 -22.87
CA CYS A 52 2.45 -7.14 -22.00
C CYS A 52 1.17 -7.68 -22.66
N LYS A 53 1.13 -8.97 -22.98
CA LYS A 53 -0.02 -9.63 -23.61
C LYS A 53 -1.26 -9.76 -22.71
N LEU A 54 -1.07 -9.71 -21.40
CA LEU A 54 -2.18 -9.87 -20.44
C LEU A 54 -2.96 -8.58 -20.24
N CYS A 55 -2.26 -7.45 -20.37
CA CYS A 55 -2.76 -6.10 -20.09
C CYS A 55 -2.87 -5.21 -21.34
N ASP A 56 -2.40 -5.65 -22.50
CA ASP A 56 -2.33 -4.88 -23.75
C ASP A 56 -1.64 -3.53 -23.55
N CYS A 57 -0.45 -3.57 -22.95
CA CYS A 57 0.32 -2.37 -22.57
C CYS A 57 1.73 -2.42 -23.15
N ARG A 58 2.20 -1.28 -23.67
CA ARG A 58 3.58 -1.08 -24.09
C ARG A 58 4.31 -0.13 -23.15
N PHE A 59 5.56 -0.43 -22.83
CA PHE A 59 6.44 0.39 -21.99
C PHE A 59 7.87 0.32 -22.51
N ASN A 60 8.65 1.40 -22.38
CA ASN A 60 10.02 1.43 -22.94
C ASN A 60 11.11 1.22 -21.87
N ASP A 61 10.74 1.32 -20.58
CA ASP A 61 11.71 1.27 -19.49
C ASP A 61 11.75 -0.10 -18.79
N PRO A 62 12.94 -0.66 -18.48
CA PRO A 62 13.06 -1.89 -17.71
C PRO A 62 12.46 -1.78 -16.30
N ASN A 63 12.61 -0.61 -15.66
CA ASN A 63 12.00 -0.36 -14.35
C ASN A 63 10.46 -0.32 -14.46
N ALA A 64 9.91 0.25 -15.54
CA ALA A 64 8.46 0.23 -15.78
C ALA A 64 7.95 -1.19 -16.01
N LYS A 65 8.72 -2.06 -16.70
CA LYS A 65 8.42 -3.50 -16.80
C LYS A 65 8.31 -4.13 -15.41
N GLU A 66 9.30 -3.95 -14.55
CA GLU A 66 9.28 -4.54 -13.21
C GLU A 66 8.11 -4.04 -12.35
N MET A 67 7.89 -2.72 -12.34
CA MET A 67 6.77 -2.10 -11.63
C MET A 67 5.41 -2.53 -12.18
N HIS A 68 5.31 -2.73 -13.51
CA HIS A 68 4.09 -3.22 -14.14
C HIS A 68 3.74 -4.62 -13.63
N MET A 69 4.72 -5.52 -13.55
CA MET A 69 4.55 -6.90 -13.09
C MET A 69 4.21 -7.00 -11.60
N LYS A 70 4.83 -6.13 -10.80
CA LYS A 70 4.46 -5.89 -9.40
C LYS A 70 3.21 -5.02 -9.26
N GLY A 71 2.53 -4.68 -10.35
CA GLY A 71 1.32 -3.87 -10.36
C GLY A 71 0.07 -4.68 -10.07
N ARG A 72 -0.88 -4.09 -9.34
CA ARG A 72 -2.19 -4.72 -9.05
C ARG A 72 -2.94 -5.11 -10.32
N ARG A 73 -2.96 -4.24 -11.33
CA ARG A 73 -3.68 -4.50 -12.59
C ARG A 73 -3.13 -5.74 -13.28
N HIS A 74 -1.81 -5.86 -13.38
CA HIS A 74 -1.16 -7.02 -13.96
C HIS A 74 -1.51 -8.30 -13.20
N ARG A 75 -1.32 -8.31 -11.88
CA ARG A 75 -1.61 -9.49 -11.05
C ARG A 75 -3.06 -9.94 -11.14
N LEU A 76 -4.02 -9.02 -11.21
CA LEU A 76 -5.44 -9.36 -11.38
C LEU A 76 -5.71 -10.01 -12.75
N GLN A 77 -5.10 -9.50 -13.82
CA GLN A 77 -5.22 -10.09 -15.15
C GLN A 77 -4.55 -11.46 -15.22
N TYR A 78 -3.37 -11.60 -14.62
CA TYR A 78 -2.67 -12.88 -14.50
C TYR A 78 -3.51 -13.89 -13.71
N LYS A 79 -4.10 -13.48 -12.59
CA LYS A 79 -5.01 -14.34 -11.82
C LYS A 79 -6.18 -14.83 -12.68
N LYS A 80 -6.82 -13.91 -13.41
CA LYS A 80 -8.00 -14.23 -14.21
C LYS A 80 -7.69 -15.12 -15.43
N LYS A 81 -6.56 -14.88 -16.11
CA LYS A 81 -6.25 -15.50 -17.41
C LYS A 81 -5.28 -16.67 -17.33
N VAL A 82 -4.45 -16.75 -16.29
CA VAL A 82 -3.32 -17.69 -16.22
C VAL A 82 -3.39 -18.58 -14.99
N ASN A 83 -3.52 -17.99 -13.80
CA ASN A 83 -3.50 -18.74 -12.54
C ASN A 83 -4.62 -18.27 -11.58
N PRO A 84 -5.80 -18.91 -11.59
CA PRO A 84 -6.92 -18.52 -10.73
C PRO A 84 -6.62 -18.64 -9.23
N ASP A 85 -5.66 -19.48 -8.85
CA ASP A 85 -5.25 -19.69 -7.45
C ASP A 85 -4.33 -18.57 -6.93
N LEU A 86 -3.83 -17.69 -7.80
CA LEU A 86 -3.00 -16.56 -7.38
C LEU A 86 -3.77 -15.66 -6.41
N VAL A 87 -3.25 -15.48 -5.20
CA VAL A 87 -3.82 -14.55 -4.21
C VAL A 87 -3.24 -13.17 -4.44
N VAL A 88 -4.11 -12.24 -4.86
CA VAL A 88 -3.77 -10.82 -4.97
C VAL A 88 -4.35 -10.14 -3.75
N ASP A 89 -3.49 -9.74 -2.80
CA ASP A 89 -3.89 -9.06 -1.58
C ASP A 89 -4.57 -7.72 -1.94
N VAL A 90 -5.89 -7.72 -1.96
CA VAL A 90 -6.69 -6.50 -2.03
C VAL A 90 -6.84 -6.03 -0.60
N LYS A 91 -5.82 -5.32 -0.10
CA LYS A 91 -5.92 -4.70 1.22
C LYS A 91 -7.21 -3.87 1.26
N PRO A 92 -8.13 -4.14 2.21
CA PRO A 92 -9.37 -3.40 2.29
C PRO A 92 -9.03 -1.91 2.38
N SER A 93 -9.75 -1.11 1.61
CA SER A 93 -9.48 0.33 1.52
C SER A 93 -9.51 0.93 2.91
N ILE A 94 -8.60 1.87 3.20
CA ILE A 94 -8.58 2.63 4.46
C ILE A 94 -9.97 3.21 4.76
N ARG A 95 -10.70 3.63 3.72
CA ARG A 95 -12.08 4.13 3.83
C ARG A 95 -13.06 3.08 4.34
N GLN A 96 -12.94 1.83 3.87
CA GLN A 96 -13.81 0.72 4.30
C GLN A 96 -13.52 0.32 5.75
N LYS A 97 -12.23 0.29 6.13
CA LYS A 97 -11.83 0.02 7.51
C LYS A 97 -12.43 1.07 8.47
N LYS A 98 -12.35 2.36 8.11
CA LYS A 98 -12.92 3.45 8.92
C LYS A 98 -14.45 3.35 9.07
N LEU A 99 -15.16 3.03 8.00
CA LEU A 99 -16.62 2.88 8.06
C LEU A 99 -17.05 1.68 8.92
N ALA A 100 -16.34 0.56 8.82
CA ALA A 100 -16.61 -0.61 9.65
C ALA A 100 -16.37 -0.32 11.14
N GLU A 101 -15.29 0.39 11.46
CA GLU A 101 -14.97 0.81 12.83
C GLU A 101 -16.04 1.76 13.40
N GLU A 102 -16.52 2.73 12.61
CA GLU A 102 -17.58 3.64 13.04
C GLU A 102 -18.89 2.90 13.32
N ARG A 103 -19.27 1.96 12.44
CA ARG A 103 -20.46 1.13 12.64
C ARG A 103 -20.34 0.24 13.87
N ALA A 104 -19.17 -0.32 14.13
CA ALA A 104 -18.91 -1.11 15.33
C ALA A 104 -19.06 -0.24 16.60
N LYS A 105 -18.47 0.97 16.61
CA LYS A 105 -18.59 1.91 17.73
C LYS A 105 -20.04 2.27 18.03
N ARG A 106 -20.85 2.60 17.02
CA ARG A 106 -22.28 2.88 17.20
C ARG A 106 -23.04 1.67 17.75
N THR A 107 -22.72 0.47 17.29
CA THR A 107 -23.37 -0.77 17.75
C THR A 107 -23.05 -1.05 19.21
N THR A 108 -21.79 -0.87 19.62
CA THR A 108 -21.38 -1.01 21.02
C THR A 108 -22.04 0.03 21.92
N GLN A 109 -22.04 1.30 21.50
CA GLN A 109 -22.69 2.39 22.26
C GLN A 109 -24.19 2.13 22.46
N ALA A 110 -24.92 1.75 21.41
CA ALA A 110 -26.35 1.44 21.53
C ALA A 110 -26.60 0.24 22.46
N ARG A 111 -25.72 -0.76 22.45
CA ARG A 111 -25.81 -1.91 23.36
C ARG A 111 -25.54 -1.50 24.81
N GLU A 112 -24.50 -0.69 25.07
CA GLU A 112 -24.18 -0.19 26.41
C GLU A 112 -25.31 0.68 26.98
N GLU A 113 -25.89 1.57 26.18
CA GLU A 113 -27.05 2.38 26.57
C GLU A 113 -28.27 1.53 26.93
N PHE A 114 -28.54 0.47 26.16
CA PHE A 114 -29.64 -0.45 26.44
C PHE A 114 -29.46 -1.17 27.80
N TRP A 115 -28.25 -1.68 28.07
CA TRP A 115 -27.96 -2.34 29.34
C TRP A 115 -28.04 -1.38 30.52
N ARG A 116 -27.53 -0.15 30.37
CA ARG A 116 -27.59 0.87 31.42
C ARG A 116 -29.03 1.24 31.79
N ARG A 117 -29.90 1.48 30.79
CA ARG A 117 -31.32 1.78 31.05
C ARG A 117 -32.00 0.64 31.82
N ARG A 118 -31.70 -0.61 31.45
CA ARG A 118 -32.25 -1.78 32.12
C ARG A 118 -31.76 -1.92 33.57
N GLU A 119 -30.50 -1.62 33.83
CA GLU A 119 -29.92 -1.61 35.18
C GLU A 119 -30.53 -0.49 36.04
N GLU A 120 -30.69 0.71 35.48
CA GLU A 120 -31.36 1.84 36.12
C GLU A 120 -32.82 1.51 36.47
N GLU A 121 -33.57 0.90 35.55
CA GLU A 121 -34.95 0.42 35.79
C GLU A 121 -35.01 -0.63 36.92
N PHE A 122 -34.08 -1.60 36.92
CA PHE A 122 -34.02 -2.63 37.96
C PHE A 122 -33.71 -2.02 39.33
N LYS A 123 -32.77 -1.08 39.39
CA LYS A 123 -32.40 -0.37 40.62
C LYS A 123 -33.56 0.47 41.17
N LEU A 124 -34.31 1.15 40.29
CA LEU A 124 -35.49 1.91 40.69
C LEU A 124 -36.60 1.02 41.27
N MET A 125 -36.71 -0.23 40.80
CA MET A 125 -37.69 -1.20 41.29
C MET A 125 -37.29 -1.81 42.64
N GLU A 126 -35.99 -1.92 42.94
CA GLU A 126 -35.48 -2.42 44.23
C GLU A 126 -35.56 -1.36 45.35
N GLU A 127 -35.47 -0.07 45.00
CA GLU A 127 -35.51 1.05 45.95
C GLU A 127 -36.93 1.53 46.33
N GLY A 128 -38.00 0.98 45.71
CA GLY A 128 -39.41 1.37 45.93
C GLY A 128 -40.27 0.28 46.55
#